data_AF-A0A368W9R5-F1
#
_entry.id   AF-A0A368W9R5-F1
#
_cell.length_a   1.000
_cell.length_b   1.000
_cell.length_c   1.000
_cell.angle_alpha   90.00
_cell.angle_beta   90.00
_cell.angle_gamma   90.00
#
_symmetry.space_group_name_H-M   'P 1'
#
loop_
_entity.id
_entity.type
_entity.pdbx_description
1 polymer ?
#
loop_
_entity_poly.entity_id
_entity_poly.type
_entity_poly.pdbx_seq_one_letter_code
_entity_poly.pdbx_strand_id
1 'polypeptide(L)' 'MPYYELTERIRTVPYYELTERIHLFHKKNQEIYKEFEYTDRNELVLLAKMKLGRLDEKDITEYVWLLERWGYEDKNNSTD' A
#
# COMPACT_ATOMS: atom_id res chain seq x y z
N MET A 1 24.92 0.68 8.74
CA MET A 1 24.86 2.15 8.84
C MET A 1 23.90 2.49 9.97
N PRO A 2 24.37 3.05 11.09
CA PRO A 2 23.53 3.37 12.25
C PRO A 2 22.55 4.52 11.97
N TYR A 3 21.40 4.49 12.65
CA TYR A 3 20.24 5.37 12.38
C TYR A 3 20.55 6.87 12.49
N TYR A 4 21.47 7.26 13.37
CA TYR A 4 21.84 8.68 13.57
C TYR A 4 22.59 9.28 12.37
N GLU A 5 23.32 8.48 11.60
CA GLU A 5 24.07 8.94 10.41
C GLU A 5 23.14 9.24 9.23
N LEU A 6 21.99 8.56 9.15
CA LEU A 6 20.96 8.81 8.15
C LEU A 6 20.26 10.15 8.40
N THR A 7 19.92 10.45 9.66
CA THR A 7 19.24 11.70 10.05
C THR A 7 20.08 12.95 9.79
N GLU A 8 21.39 12.91 10.08
CA GLU A 8 22.28 14.05 9.81
C GLU A 8 22.45 14.29 8.30
N ARG A 9 22.59 13.22 7.50
CA ARG A 9 22.64 13.35 6.04
C ARG A 9 21.36 13.94 5.44
N ILE A 10 20.19 13.56 5.95
CA ILE A 10 18.91 14.11 5.47
C ILE A 10 18.79 15.59 5.80
N ARG A 11 19.31 16.02 6.96
CA ARG A 11 19.25 17.40 7.44
C ARG A 11 20.13 18.37 6.63
N THR A 12 21.20 17.86 6.01
CA THR A 12 22.15 18.66 5.20
C THR A 12 21.78 18.79 3.72
N VAL A 13 20.78 18.03 3.24
CA VAL A 13 20.40 18.06 1.82
C VAL A 13 19.41 19.22 1.59
N PRO A 14 19.68 20.14 0.64
CA PRO A 14 18.74 21.19 0.28
C PRO A 14 17.35 20.61 0.00
N TYR A 15 16.28 21.28 0.48
CA TYR A 15 14.90 20.80 0.38
C TYR A 15 14.52 20.32 -1.03
N TYR A 16 14.99 21.03 -2.06
CA TYR A 16 14.80 20.66 -3.46
C TYR A 16 15.43 19.31 -3.82
N GLU A 17 16.68 19.09 -3.43
CA GLU A 17 17.42 17.85 -3.70
C GLU A 17 16.85 16.67 -2.91
N LEU A 18 16.35 16.92 -1.68
CA LEU A 18 15.64 15.90 -0.91
C LEU A 18 14.32 15.50 -1.59
N THR A 19 13.56 16.49 -2.06
CA THR A 19 12.29 16.28 -2.77
C THR A 19 12.50 15.49 -4.06
N GLU A 20 13.54 15.83 -4.82
CA GLU A 20 13.89 15.12 -6.06
C GLU A 20 14.30 13.67 -5.80
N ARG A 21 15.11 13.42 -4.74
CA ARG A 21 15.48 12.06 -4.33
C ARG A 21 14.27 11.22 -3.91
N ILE A 22 13.34 11.81 -3.17
CA ILE A 22 12.06 11.17 -2.78
C ILE A 22 11.24 10.84 -4.04
N HIS A 23 11.16 11.77 -5.00
CA HIS A 23 10.44 11.55 -6.24
C HIS A 23 11.04 10.41 -7.08
N LEU A 24 12.38 10.38 -7.24
CA LEU A 24 13.09 9.31 -7.93
C LEU A 24 12.93 7.95 -7.24
N PHE A 25 12.94 7.93 -5.90
CA PHE A 25 12.67 6.73 -5.11
C PHE A 25 11.25 6.20 -5.36
N HIS A 26 10.24 7.07 -5.32
CA HIS A 26 8.87 6.66 -5.63
C HIS A 26 8.71 6.15 -7.06
N LYS A 27 9.35 6.81 -8.03
CA LYS A 27 9.33 6.38 -9.44
C LYS A 27 9.96 5.00 -9.63
N LYS A 28 11.14 4.77 -9.06
CA LYS A 28 11.81 3.46 -9.10
C LYS A 28 10.97 2.38 -8.41
N ASN A 29 10.37 2.68 -7.26
CA ASN A 29 9.48 1.73 -6.61
C ASN A 29 8.28 1.40 -7.50
N GLN A 30 7.67 2.40 -8.16
CA GLN A 30 6.57 2.16 -9.10
C GLN A 30 6.98 1.30 -10.30
N GLU A 31 8.20 1.44 -10.81
CA GLU A 31 8.73 0.59 -11.88
C GLU A 31 8.93 -0.86 -11.39
N ILE A 32 9.54 -1.05 -10.22
CA ILE A 32 9.69 -2.38 -9.60
C ILE A 32 8.30 -3.00 -9.30
N TYR A 33 7.32 -2.20 -8.85
CA TYR A 33 5.96 -2.66 -8.61
C TYR A 33 5.29 -3.25 -9.86
N LYS A 34 5.67 -2.81 -11.07
CA LYS A 34 5.14 -3.35 -12.33
C LYS A 34 5.74 -4.72 -12.70
N GLU A 35 6.94 -5.03 -12.20
CA GLU A 35 7.61 -6.31 -12.46
C GLU A 35 7.05 -7.45 -11.59
N PHE A 36 6.33 -7.12 -10.52
CA PHE A 36 5.59 -8.12 -9.77
C PHE A 36 4.33 -8.51 -10.54
N GLU A 37 4.35 -9.67 -11.18
CA GLU A 37 3.15 -10.38 -11.61
C GLU A 37 2.38 -10.84 -10.36
N TYR A 38 1.41 -10.03 -9.93
CA TYR A 38 0.49 -10.39 -8.84
C TYR A 38 -0.63 -11.35 -9.27
N THR A 39 -0.48 -11.99 -10.44
CA THR A 39 -1.47 -12.88 -11.08
C THR A 39 -1.94 -14.01 -10.16
N ASP A 40 -1.09 -14.46 -9.23
CA ASP A 40 -1.41 -15.55 -8.28
C ASP A 40 -1.62 -15.09 -6.83
N ARG A 41 -1.57 -13.79 -6.53
CA ARG A 41 -1.74 -13.27 -5.15
C ARG A 41 -2.82 -12.22 -5.04
N ASN A 42 -3.97 -12.49 -5.64
CA ASN A 42 -5.18 -11.68 -5.52
C ASN A 42 -5.54 -11.39 -4.06
N GLU A 43 -5.26 -12.34 -3.16
CA GLU A 43 -5.43 -12.19 -1.70
C GLU A 43 -4.63 -11.01 -1.12
N LEU A 44 -3.40 -10.75 -1.58
CA LEU A 44 -2.59 -9.64 -1.09
C LEU A 44 -3.12 -8.30 -1.59
N VAL A 45 -3.57 -8.25 -2.84
CA VAL A 45 -4.20 -7.07 -3.43
C VAL A 45 -5.51 -6.77 -2.69
N LEU A 46 -6.32 -7.80 -2.43
CA LEU A 46 -7.55 -7.71 -1.66
C LEU A 46 -7.30 -7.20 -0.23
N LEU A 47 -6.29 -7.75 0.47
CA LEU A 47 -5.91 -7.30 1.81
C LEU A 47 -5.47 -5.82 1.82
N ALA A 48 -4.73 -5.39 0.80
CA ALA A 48 -4.33 -4.00 0.66
C ALA A 48 -5.54 -3.09 0.40
N LYS A 49 -6.45 -3.50 -0.50
CA LYS A 49 -7.72 -2.79 -0.75
C LYS A 49 -8.56 -2.66 0.53
N MET A 50 -8.69 -3.74 1.30
CA MET A 50 -9.39 -3.76 2.59
C MET A 50 -8.81 -2.74 3.58
N LYS A 51 -7.48 -2.77 3.78
CA LYS A 51 -6.79 -1.82 4.67
C LYS A 51 -6.90 -0.36 4.22
N LEU A 52 -7.03 -0.13 2.91
CA LEU A 52 -7.18 1.21 2.33
C LEU A 52 -8.65 1.66 2.24
N GLY A 53 -9.62 0.82 2.60
CA GLY A 53 -11.05 1.11 2.44
C GLY A 53 -11.46 1.28 0.97
N ARG A 54 -10.83 0.53 0.06
CA ARG A 54 -11.01 0.60 -1.40
C ARG A 54 -11.53 -0.71 -1.99
N LEU A 55 -12.28 -1.49 -1.21
CA LEU A 55 -12.95 -2.68 -1.73
C LEU A 55 -14.09 -2.27 -2.65
N ASP A 56 -14.19 -2.92 -3.80
CA ASP A 56 -15.35 -2.80 -4.68
C ASP A 56 -16.38 -3.92 -4.40
N GLU A 57 -17.60 -3.79 -4.94
CA GLU A 57 -18.66 -4.80 -4.72
C GLU A 57 -18.27 -6.20 -5.23
N LYS A 58 -17.42 -6.28 -6.26
CA LYS A 58 -16.94 -7.54 -6.80
C LYS A 58 -15.97 -8.21 -5.85
N ASP A 59 -15.02 -7.45 -5.29
CA ASP A 59 -14.08 -7.90 -4.26
C ASP A 59 -14.83 -8.47 -3.06
N ILE A 60 -15.86 -7.75 -2.60
CA ILE A 60 -16.70 -8.19 -1.47
C ILE A 60 -17.39 -9.50 -1.84
N THR A 61 -18.09 -9.57 -2.97
CA THR A 61 -18.89 -10.74 -3.37
C THR A 61 -18.04 -11.98 -3.67
N GLU A 62 -16.90 -11.81 -4.33
CA GLU A 62 -16.03 -12.92 -4.77
C GLU A 62 -15.21 -13.48 -3.60
N TYR A 63 -14.84 -12.64 -2.63
CA TYR A 63 -13.95 -13.02 -1.52
C TYR A 63 -14.59 -12.84 -0.14
N VAL A 64 -15.93 -12.85 -0.02
CA VAL A 64 -16.68 -12.72 1.26
C VAL A 64 -16.04 -13.56 2.36
N TRP A 65 -15.85 -14.86 2.10
CA TRP A 65 -15.31 -15.80 3.07
C TRP A 65 -13.91 -15.41 3.59
N LEU A 66 -13.05 -14.91 2.70
CA LEU A 66 -11.69 -14.51 3.06
C LEU A 66 -11.70 -13.18 3.84
N LEU A 67 -12.57 -12.26 3.45
CA LEU A 67 -12.77 -10.98 4.12
C LEU A 67 -13.33 -11.17 5.55
N GLU A 68 -14.32 -12.04 5.72
CA GLU A 68 -14.86 -12.41 7.04
C GLU A 68 -13.78 -13.03 7.93
N ARG A 69 -12.96 -13.94 7.39
CA ARG A 69 -11.82 -14.53 8.11
C ARG A 69 -10.81 -13.47 8.58
N TRP A 70 -10.70 -12.35 7.88
CA TRP A 70 -9.87 -11.21 8.25
C TRP A 70 -10.57 -10.16 9.11
N GLY A 71 -11.83 -10.41 9.51
CA GLY A 71 -12.61 -9.52 10.35
C GLY A 71 -13.12 -8.27 9.63
N TYR A 72 -13.33 -8.36 8.30
CA TYR A 72 -14.01 -7.30 7.57
C TYR A 72 -15.49 -7.27 7.98
N GLU A 73 -15.89 -6.18 8.62
CA GLU A 73 -17.30 -5.88 8.88
C GLU A 73 -17.77 -4.90 7.81
N ASP A 74 -18.75 -5.31 7.01
CA ASP A 74 -19.33 -4.46 5.99
C ASP A 74 -20.14 -3.33 6.63
N LYS A 75 -19.49 -2.17 6.77
CA LYS A 75 -20.09 -0.96 7.35
C LYS A 75 -21.22 -0.36 6.50
N ASN A 76 -21.43 -0.85 5.28
CA ASN A 76 -22.56 -0.42 4.45
C ASN A 76 -23.86 -1.15 4.78
N ASN A 77 -23.81 -2.24 5.56
CA ASN A 77 -24.99 -2.95 6.07
C ASN A 77 -25.38 -2.52 7.50
N SER A 78 -24.63 -1.63 8.15
CA SER A 78 -25.03 -1.01 9.42
C SER A 78 -25.84 0.26 9.16
N THR A 79 -27.05 0.09 8.62
CA THR A 79 -28.11 1.09 8.69
C THR A 79 -29.34 0.39 9.27
N ASP A 80 -29.38 0.31 10.60
CA ASP A 80 -30.60 0.25 11.40
C ASP A 80 -30.91 1.67 11.91
#